data_AF-A0A1G7VUT4-F1
#
_entry.id   AF-A0A1G7VUT4-F1
#
_cell.length_a   1.000
_cell.length_b   1.000
_cell.length_c   1.000
_cell.angle_alpha   90.00
_cell.angle_beta   90.00
_cell.angle_gamma   90.00
#
_symmetry.space_group_name_H-M   'P 1'
#
loop_
_entity.id
_entity.type
_entity.pdbx_description
1 polymer ?
#
loop_
_entity_poly.entity_id
_entity_poly.type
_entity_poly.pdbx_seq_one_letter_code
_entity_poly.pdbx_strand_id
1 'polypeptide(L)'
;MSADDAQGNTGDDAELARLRRRAYGPQPDIQDDPVALARLDELEAVVRSRFAMSTVEVEDTRTTSPDSVAAPAPVADASVPSPVAATPPSRARRAHTALLVATATAALLLGAIAWSAAPFGQTGAAGPDAAEPAPADTAKPIPVVEDQDWSSSDDRHWSASSAADYTRFLDSLRDELLAGEGMGDLPDRVIRKDLRPYGSLYGHTVWAGSTIDGEYCMIIVEQPLPEIACISVDEAYASPRTIVLPAGVADSAAEAALEPGAPISYTLLPGGTVVAEPSDAWNFPLDD
;
A
#
# COMPACT_ATOMS: atom_id res chain seq x y z
N MET A 1 7.67 2.46 37.39
CA MET A 1 6.38 3.05 36.96
C MET A 1 5.36 2.69 38.00
N SER A 2 4.96 3.67 38.81
CA SER A 2 3.96 3.48 39.85
C SER A 2 2.58 3.46 39.19
N ALA A 3 1.64 2.69 39.73
CA ALA A 3 0.28 2.61 39.18
C ALA A 3 -0.44 3.98 39.16
N ASP A 4 0.01 4.92 39.98
CA ASP A 4 -0.49 6.30 40.04
C ASP A 4 -0.04 7.15 38.83
N ASP A 5 1.10 6.84 38.20
CA ASP A 5 1.60 7.57 37.02
C ASP A 5 0.73 7.31 35.78
N ALA A 6 0.11 6.11 35.70
CA ALA A 6 -0.75 5.73 34.59
C ALA A 6 -2.12 6.44 34.64
N GLN A 7 -2.61 6.80 35.82
CA GLN A 7 -3.91 7.47 35.99
C GLN A 7 -3.84 8.97 35.71
N GLY A 8 -2.70 9.62 35.95
CA GLY A 8 -2.52 11.04 35.61
C GLY A 8 -2.61 11.30 34.10
N ASN A 9 -2.09 10.37 33.29
CA ASN A 9 -2.01 10.57 31.85
C ASN A 9 -3.37 10.50 31.14
N THR A 10 -4.29 9.65 31.61
CA THR A 10 -5.61 9.50 30.99
C THR A 10 -6.50 10.72 31.17
N GLY A 11 -6.32 11.47 32.27
CA GLY A 11 -7.04 12.73 32.51
C GLY A 11 -6.61 13.84 31.56
N ASP A 12 -5.29 14.00 31.38
CA ASP A 12 -4.72 15.01 30.48
C ASP A 12 -5.06 14.72 29.01
N ASP A 13 -5.05 13.45 28.60
CA ASP A 13 -5.42 13.05 27.24
C ASP A 13 -6.90 13.34 26.94
N ALA A 14 -7.80 13.08 27.90
CA ALA A 14 -9.23 13.39 27.76
C ALA A 14 -9.49 14.90 27.75
N GLU A 15 -8.75 15.66 28.55
CA GLU A 15 -8.80 17.13 28.53
C GLU A 15 -8.30 17.68 27.19
N LEU A 16 -7.16 17.20 26.68
CA LEU A 16 -6.60 17.59 25.38
C LEU A 16 -7.59 17.31 24.24
N ALA A 17 -8.21 16.13 24.22
CA ALA A 17 -9.21 15.78 23.21
C ALA A 17 -10.43 16.72 23.23
N ARG A 18 -10.88 17.13 24.43
CA ARG A 18 -11.96 18.10 24.62
C ARG A 18 -11.57 19.48 24.09
N LEU A 19 -10.37 19.96 24.43
CA LEU A 19 -9.87 21.27 23.99
C LEU A 19 -9.63 21.32 22.47
N ARG A 20 -9.05 20.27 21.88
CA ARG A 20 -8.90 20.17 20.41
C ARG A 20 -10.23 20.19 19.67
N ARG A 21 -11.27 19.57 20.22
CA ARG A 21 -12.61 19.64 19.64
C ARG A 21 -13.19 21.06 19.66
N ARG A 22 -12.93 21.82 20.73
CA ARG A 22 -13.33 23.23 20.83
C ARG A 22 -12.50 24.15 19.91
N ALA A 23 -11.23 23.80 19.67
CA ALA A 23 -10.32 24.58 18.83
C ALA A 23 -10.47 24.32 17.33
N TYR A 24 -10.62 23.05 16.95
CA TYR A 24 -10.53 22.58 15.58
C TYR A 24 -11.78 21.81 15.11
N GLY A 25 -12.82 21.74 15.95
CA GLY A 25 -14.06 21.07 15.60
C GLY A 25 -14.95 21.88 14.64
N PRO A 26 -16.10 21.32 14.24
CA PRO A 26 -17.02 21.95 13.28
C PRO A 26 -17.58 23.31 13.73
N GLN A 27 -17.59 23.56 15.04
CA GLN A 27 -18.05 24.80 15.66
C GLN A 27 -17.00 25.25 16.67
N PRO A 28 -15.90 25.87 16.22
CA PRO A 28 -14.82 26.24 17.12
C PRO A 28 -15.25 27.42 18.00
N ASP A 29 -15.23 27.22 19.32
CA ASP A 29 -15.63 28.22 20.33
C ASP A 29 -14.47 28.60 21.27
N ILE A 30 -13.29 27.97 21.11
CA ILE A 30 -12.17 28.18 22.04
C ILE A 30 -11.60 29.62 21.98
N GLN A 31 -11.84 30.34 20.89
CA GLN A 31 -11.25 31.68 20.66
C GLN A 31 -11.77 32.71 21.66
N ASP A 32 -12.96 32.50 22.22
CA ASP A 32 -13.56 33.36 23.24
C ASP A 32 -13.06 33.01 24.67
N ASP A 33 -12.19 32.00 24.80
CA ASP A 33 -11.69 31.46 26.07
C ASP A 33 -10.13 31.40 26.06
N PRO A 34 -9.45 32.52 26.39
CA PRO A 34 -7.99 32.59 26.34
C PRO A 34 -7.31 31.67 27.36
N VAL A 35 -8.01 31.30 28.44
CA VAL A 35 -7.49 30.35 29.44
C VAL A 35 -7.47 28.94 28.87
N ALA A 36 -8.53 28.54 28.17
CA ALA A 36 -8.57 27.24 27.48
C ALA A 36 -7.52 27.12 26.37
N LEU A 37 -7.24 28.20 25.62
CA LEU A 37 -6.16 28.23 24.64
C LEU A 37 -4.78 28.01 25.29
N ALA A 38 -4.48 28.73 26.38
CA ALA A 38 -3.22 28.56 27.09
C ALA A 38 -3.05 27.12 27.63
N ARG A 39 -4.15 26.51 28.10
CA ARG A 39 -4.15 25.11 28.56
C ARG A 39 -3.97 24.12 27.41
N LEU A 40 -4.54 24.38 26.24
CA LEU A 40 -4.33 23.57 25.04
C LEU A 40 -2.86 23.58 24.62
N ASP A 41 -2.23 24.77 24.56
CA ASP A 41 -0.83 24.93 24.18
C ASP A 41 0.11 24.16 25.13
N GLU A 42 -0.14 24.21 26.44
CA GLU A 42 0.61 23.46 27.45
C GLU A 42 0.55 21.95 27.19
N LEU A 43 -0.67 21.41 27.01
CA LEU A 43 -0.87 19.97 26.78
C LEU A 43 -0.27 19.50 25.46
N GLU A 44 -0.38 20.29 24.39
CA GLU A 44 0.26 19.96 23.10
C GLU A 44 1.78 20.00 23.17
N ALA A 45 2.36 20.90 23.96
CA ALA A 45 3.80 20.94 24.20
C ALA A 45 4.29 19.68 24.94
N VAL A 46 3.55 19.23 25.95
CA VAL A 46 3.84 17.98 26.68
C VAL A 46 3.80 16.80 25.72
N VAL A 47 2.76 16.66 24.90
CA VAL A 47 2.66 15.59 23.90
C VAL A 47 3.84 15.64 22.92
N ARG A 48 4.17 16.82 22.38
CA ARG A 48 5.31 17.01 21.47
C ARG A 48 6.63 16.59 22.11
N SER A 49 6.86 16.90 23.39
CA SER A 49 8.07 16.48 24.11
C SER A 49 8.17 14.97 24.30
N ARG A 50 7.04 14.27 24.53
CA ARG A 50 7.03 12.80 24.65
C ARG A 50 7.45 12.14 23.34
N PHE A 51 6.94 12.63 22.21
CA PHE A 51 7.35 12.15 20.89
C PHE A 51 8.82 12.45 20.61
N ALA A 52 9.29 13.67 20.91
CA ALA A 52 10.69 14.04 20.71
C ALA A 52 11.67 13.18 21.53
N MET A 53 11.31 12.79 22.76
CA MET A 53 12.14 11.90 23.58
C MET A 53 12.13 10.45 23.08
N SER A 54 11.03 9.99 22.47
CA SER A 54 10.94 8.64 21.91
C SER A 54 11.80 8.44 20.66
N THR A 55 12.18 9.50 19.96
CA THR A 55 12.96 9.44 18.71
C THR A 55 14.47 9.45 18.93
N VAL A 56 14.96 9.67 20.15
CA VAL A 56 16.41 9.88 20.43
C VAL A 56 17.14 8.61 20.87
N GLU A 57 16.47 7.49 21.12
CA GLU A 57 17.11 6.23 21.56
C GLU A 57 17.36 5.23 20.41
N VAL A 58 17.84 5.73 19.26
CA VAL A 58 18.52 4.90 18.25
C VAL A 58 19.79 5.62 17.82
N GLU A 59 20.60 6.04 18.80
CA GLU A 59 21.96 6.51 18.54
C GLU A 59 22.87 5.29 18.35
N ASP A 60 22.90 4.86 17.09
CA ASP A 60 24.05 4.33 16.36
C ASP A 60 25.23 3.84 17.23
N THR A 61 25.11 2.62 17.75
CA THR A 61 26.27 1.83 18.22
C THR A 61 27.02 1.21 17.03
N ARG A 62 27.18 1.92 15.91
CA ARG A 62 28.30 1.65 15.00
C ARG A 62 29.58 2.11 15.68
N THR A 63 30.04 1.20 16.53
CA THR A 63 31.44 1.04 16.90
C THR A 63 32.27 1.14 15.62
N THR A 64 32.90 2.30 15.45
CA THR A 64 34.01 2.51 14.53
C THR A 64 35.04 1.40 14.76
N SER A 65 35.04 0.41 13.87
CA SER A 65 36.14 -0.52 13.74
C SER A 65 37.32 0.26 13.15
N PRO A 66 38.46 0.37 13.86
CA PRO A 66 39.61 1.09 13.34
C PRO A 66 40.21 0.34 12.15
N ASP A 67 40.06 0.96 10.98
CA ASP A 67 41.03 1.08 9.90
C ASP A 67 42.22 0.11 9.98
N SER A 68 42.08 -1.06 9.37
CA SER A 68 43.18 -1.98 9.11
C SER A 68 43.74 -1.70 7.72
N VAL A 69 44.69 -0.77 7.68
CA VAL A 69 45.47 -0.38 6.50
C VAL A 69 46.25 -1.61 6.00
N ALA A 70 45.72 -2.26 4.95
CA ALA A 70 46.44 -3.29 4.20
C ALA A 70 47.29 -2.65 3.10
N ALA A 71 48.58 -2.98 3.12
CA ALA A 71 49.63 -2.46 2.25
C ALA A 71 49.43 -2.79 0.75
N PRO A 72 49.92 -1.95 -0.17
CA PRO A 72 49.84 -2.19 -1.61
C PRO A 72 50.84 -3.28 -2.05
N ALA A 73 50.34 -4.32 -2.72
CA ALA A 73 51.16 -5.32 -3.40
C ALA A 73 51.45 -4.90 -4.86
N PRO A 74 52.62 -5.27 -5.42
CA PRO A 74 53.11 -4.78 -6.69
C PRO A 74 52.41 -5.41 -7.91
N VAL A 75 52.31 -4.58 -8.94
CA VAL A 75 51.99 -4.89 -10.35
C VAL A 75 52.63 -6.18 -10.86
N ALA A 76 51.79 -7.07 -11.37
CA ALA A 76 52.20 -8.19 -12.22
C ALA A 76 51.52 -8.06 -13.58
N ASP A 77 52.37 -8.25 -14.58
CA ASP A 77 52.25 -7.97 -16.00
C ASP A 77 51.40 -9.01 -16.77
N ALA A 78 50.94 -8.57 -17.94
CA ALA A 78 50.52 -9.36 -19.10
C ALA A 78 49.43 -10.45 -18.96
N SER A 79 48.27 -10.19 -19.59
CA SER A 79 47.49 -11.25 -20.24
C SER A 79 46.82 -10.77 -21.53
N VAL A 80 47.13 -11.54 -22.56
CA VAL A 80 46.84 -11.43 -23.99
C VAL A 80 45.34 -11.34 -24.28
N PRO A 81 44.89 -10.55 -25.28
CA PRO A 81 43.50 -10.57 -25.72
C PRO A 81 43.15 -11.90 -26.39
N SER A 82 42.19 -12.62 -25.82
CA SER A 82 41.61 -13.82 -26.40
C SER A 82 40.58 -13.44 -27.48
N PRO A 83 40.65 -13.99 -28.71
CA PRO A 83 39.72 -13.64 -29.78
C PRO A 83 38.31 -14.17 -29.47
N VAL A 84 37.35 -13.24 -29.45
CA VAL A 84 35.91 -13.52 -29.28
C VAL A 84 35.41 -14.31 -30.49
N ALA A 85 35.05 -15.57 -30.26
CA ALA A 85 34.39 -16.40 -31.26
C ALA A 85 32.94 -15.93 -31.46
N ALA A 86 32.61 -15.52 -32.69
CA ALA A 86 31.26 -15.13 -33.08
C ALA A 86 30.29 -16.31 -32.95
N THR A 87 29.30 -16.19 -32.07
CA THR A 87 28.25 -17.18 -31.88
C THR A 87 27.26 -17.13 -33.05
N PRO A 88 26.91 -18.25 -33.71
CA PRO A 88 25.96 -18.26 -34.82
C PRO A 88 24.53 -17.95 -34.34
N PRO A 89 23.71 -17.25 -35.16
CA PRO A 89 22.33 -16.93 -34.81
C PRO A 89 21.49 -18.20 -34.71
N SER A 90 20.91 -18.43 -33.53
CA SER A 90 20.06 -19.60 -33.26
C SER A 90 18.71 -19.46 -33.98
N ARG A 91 18.45 -20.36 -34.95
CA ARG A 91 17.21 -20.42 -35.74
C ARG A 91 15.96 -20.83 -34.94
N ALA A 92 16.11 -21.17 -33.65
CA ALA A 92 15.05 -21.71 -32.80
C ALA A 92 13.95 -20.68 -32.44
N ARG A 93 14.25 -19.37 -32.43
CA ARG A 93 13.28 -18.34 -32.02
C ARG A 93 12.15 -18.08 -33.02
N ARG A 94 12.28 -18.50 -34.29
CA ARG A 94 11.22 -18.30 -35.30
C ARG A 94 10.13 -19.37 -35.30
N ALA A 95 10.35 -20.51 -34.64
CA ALA A 95 9.33 -21.57 -34.56
C ALA A 95 8.25 -21.27 -33.51
N HIS A 96 8.59 -20.55 -32.44
CA HIS A 96 7.65 -20.28 -31.34
C HIS A 96 6.64 -19.16 -31.64
N THR A 97 7.00 -18.16 -32.45
CA THR A 97 6.06 -17.09 -32.84
C THR A 97 4.99 -17.57 -33.82
N ALA A 98 5.26 -18.58 -34.64
CA ALA A 98 4.26 -19.17 -35.53
C ALA A 98 3.17 -19.96 -34.76
N LEU A 99 3.50 -20.51 -33.58
CA LEU A 99 2.56 -21.29 -32.78
C LEU A 99 1.53 -20.41 -32.04
N LEU A 100 1.93 -19.19 -31.63
CA LEU A 100 1.05 -18.26 -30.90
C LEU A 100 -0.01 -17.59 -31.78
N VAL A 101 0.24 -17.43 -33.08
CA VAL A 101 -0.75 -16.87 -34.01
C VAL A 101 -1.86 -17.88 -34.33
N ALA A 102 -1.59 -19.18 -34.27
CA ALA A 102 -2.56 -20.22 -34.59
C ALA A 102 -3.63 -20.42 -33.50
N THR A 103 -3.31 -20.19 -32.22
CA THR A 103 -4.25 -20.39 -31.10
C THR A 103 -5.27 -19.25 -30.98
N ALA A 104 -4.90 -18.02 -31.34
CA ALA A 104 -5.80 -16.86 -31.30
C ALA A 104 -7.00 -16.99 -32.27
N THR A 105 -6.82 -17.62 -33.44
CA THR A 105 -7.90 -17.84 -34.41
C THR A 105 -8.89 -18.94 -34.03
N ALA A 106 -8.49 -19.92 -33.21
CA ALA A 106 -9.39 -21.00 -32.80
C ALA A 106 -10.38 -20.57 -31.70
N ALA A 107 -9.98 -19.66 -30.82
CA ALA A 107 -10.85 -19.17 -29.73
C ALA A 107 -12.01 -18.28 -30.23
N LEU A 108 -11.79 -17.50 -31.30
CA LEU A 108 -12.83 -16.63 -31.86
C LEU A 108 -13.96 -17.40 -32.58
N LEU A 109 -13.70 -18.62 -33.07
CA LEU A 109 -14.74 -19.41 -33.76
C LEU A 109 -15.66 -20.19 -32.80
N LEU A 110 -15.25 -20.42 -31.55
CA LEU A 110 -16.09 -21.12 -30.55
C LEU A 110 -16.97 -20.16 -29.72
N GLY A 111 -16.63 -18.87 -29.64
CA GLY A 111 -17.41 -17.88 -28.89
C GLY A 111 -18.72 -17.42 -29.55
N ALA A 112 -18.91 -17.65 -30.85
CA ALA A 112 -20.04 -17.11 -31.61
C ALA A 112 -21.34 -17.94 -31.54
N ILE A 113 -21.33 -19.13 -30.91
CA ILE A 113 -22.50 -20.04 -30.91
C ILE A 113 -23.32 -19.95 -29.61
N ALA A 114 -22.80 -19.35 -28.55
CA ALA A 114 -23.42 -19.38 -27.22
C ALA A 114 -24.50 -18.30 -26.97
N TRP A 115 -24.68 -17.32 -27.87
CA TRP A 115 -25.57 -16.16 -27.62
C TRP A 115 -26.94 -16.20 -28.32
N SER A 116 -27.32 -17.32 -28.93
CA SER A 116 -28.56 -17.41 -29.72
C SER A 116 -29.69 -18.21 -29.09
N ALA A 117 -29.56 -18.68 -27.85
CA ALA A 117 -30.56 -19.54 -27.22
C ALA A 117 -30.87 -19.15 -25.77
N ALA A 118 -31.46 -17.97 -25.57
CA ALA A 118 -32.23 -17.68 -24.36
C ALA A 118 -33.73 -17.67 -24.73
N PRO A 119 -34.48 -18.75 -24.46
CA PRO A 119 -35.92 -18.75 -24.64
C PRO A 119 -36.59 -17.86 -23.58
N PHE A 120 -37.24 -16.80 -24.07
CA PHE A 120 -38.24 -16.06 -23.32
C PHE A 120 -39.43 -16.97 -23.01
N GLY A 121 -39.79 -17.06 -21.73
CA GLY A 121 -41.14 -17.38 -21.29
C GLY A 121 -41.35 -18.77 -20.73
N GLN A 122 -41.46 -18.84 -19.40
CA GLN A 122 -42.43 -19.73 -18.76
C GLN A 122 -42.93 -19.12 -17.46
N THR A 123 -44.05 -18.43 -17.59
CA THR A 123 -45.00 -18.15 -16.53
C THR A 123 -45.60 -19.45 -16.00
N GLY A 124 -45.50 -19.67 -14.69
CA GLY A 124 -46.54 -20.31 -13.88
C GLY A 124 -46.27 -21.74 -13.41
N ALA A 125 -46.07 -21.88 -12.10
CA ALA A 125 -46.83 -22.83 -11.26
C ALA A 125 -46.58 -22.51 -9.78
N ALA A 126 -47.64 -22.11 -9.09
CA ALA A 126 -47.66 -22.02 -7.64
C ALA A 126 -47.63 -23.42 -7.03
N GLY A 127 -46.65 -23.69 -6.17
CA GLY A 127 -46.60 -24.86 -5.29
C GLY A 127 -46.32 -24.39 -3.85
N PRO A 128 -47.12 -24.82 -2.85
CA PRO A 128 -46.87 -24.49 -1.45
C PRO A 128 -45.86 -25.47 -0.83
N ASP A 129 -45.11 -24.96 0.16
CA ASP A 129 -44.26 -25.69 1.10
C ASP A 129 -43.01 -26.37 0.53
N ALA A 130 -42.00 -25.57 0.25
CA ALA A 130 -40.60 -25.99 0.37
C ALA A 130 -39.87 -24.94 1.21
N ALA A 131 -39.30 -25.38 2.32
CA ALA A 131 -38.56 -24.58 3.29
C ALA A 131 -37.57 -23.64 2.58
N GLU A 132 -37.73 -22.35 2.87
CA GLU A 132 -36.91 -21.24 2.40
C GLU A 132 -35.46 -21.45 2.89
N PRO A 133 -34.49 -21.80 2.00
CA PRO A 133 -33.10 -21.65 2.35
C PRO A 133 -32.83 -20.15 2.45
N ALA A 134 -32.29 -19.73 3.59
CA ALA A 134 -31.86 -18.36 3.83
C ALA A 134 -31.08 -17.86 2.60
N PRO A 135 -31.41 -16.70 2.03
CA PRO A 135 -30.70 -16.18 0.88
C PRO A 135 -29.23 -16.06 1.28
N ALA A 136 -28.38 -16.82 0.60
CA ALA A 136 -26.96 -16.56 0.58
C ALA A 136 -26.82 -15.10 0.17
N ASP A 137 -26.33 -14.30 1.11
CA ASP A 137 -26.07 -12.88 0.97
C ASP A 137 -25.15 -12.72 -0.24
N THR A 138 -25.77 -12.49 -1.38
CA THR A 138 -25.10 -12.42 -2.66
C THR A 138 -24.50 -11.03 -2.63
N ALA A 139 -23.23 -10.97 -2.20
CA ALA A 139 -22.43 -9.77 -2.17
C ALA A 139 -22.71 -9.00 -3.45
N LYS A 140 -23.45 -7.90 -3.29
CA LYS A 140 -23.84 -7.04 -4.39
C LYS A 140 -22.53 -6.60 -5.03
N PRO A 141 -22.27 -6.88 -6.32
CA PRO A 141 -21.06 -6.42 -6.96
C PRO A 141 -20.98 -4.92 -6.74
N ILE A 142 -19.95 -4.49 -6.01
CA ILE A 142 -19.64 -3.07 -5.86
C ILE A 142 -19.46 -2.58 -7.29
N PRO A 143 -20.29 -1.64 -7.78
CA PRO A 143 -20.09 -1.12 -9.12
C PRO A 143 -18.67 -0.57 -9.17
N VAL A 144 -17.87 -1.12 -10.08
CA VAL A 144 -16.61 -0.49 -10.49
C VAL A 144 -16.97 0.95 -10.81
N VAL A 145 -16.42 1.88 -10.03
CA VAL A 145 -16.59 3.32 -10.24
C VAL A 145 -15.78 3.64 -11.49
N GLU A 146 -16.39 3.35 -12.64
CA GLU A 146 -15.90 3.67 -13.96
C GLU A 146 -16.08 5.18 -14.14
N ASP A 147 -14.96 5.90 -14.11
CA ASP A 147 -14.82 7.33 -14.44
C ASP A 147 -16.04 8.19 -14.08
N GLN A 148 -16.30 8.32 -12.78
CA GLN A 148 -17.26 9.29 -12.30
C GLN A 148 -16.72 10.69 -12.64
N ASP A 149 -17.32 11.28 -13.68
CA ASP A 149 -17.06 12.60 -14.23
C ASP A 149 -17.16 13.64 -13.10
N TRP A 150 -16.01 13.94 -12.49
CA TRP A 150 -15.82 14.76 -11.29
C TRP A 150 -16.18 16.25 -11.52
N SER A 151 -16.77 16.58 -12.67
CA SER A 151 -16.95 17.94 -13.16
C SER A 151 -18.31 18.57 -12.83
N SER A 152 -19.28 17.80 -12.31
CA SER A 152 -20.65 18.30 -12.18
C SER A 152 -21.30 17.86 -10.87
N SER A 153 -21.10 18.63 -9.80
CA SER A 153 -22.18 19.28 -9.03
C SER A 153 -21.64 19.80 -7.70
N ASP A 154 -21.69 21.13 -7.57
CA ASP A 154 -21.97 21.96 -6.38
C ASP A 154 -21.48 21.48 -4.99
N ASP A 155 -20.75 22.36 -4.29
CA ASP A 155 -20.39 22.31 -2.85
C ASP A 155 -19.05 21.70 -2.40
N ARG A 156 -17.94 21.93 -3.11
CA ARG A 156 -16.63 22.04 -2.42
C ARG A 156 -15.79 23.18 -2.97
N HIS A 157 -15.89 24.35 -2.34
CA HIS A 157 -14.75 25.27 -2.24
C HIS A 157 -13.64 24.60 -1.42
N TRP A 158 -13.07 23.51 -1.96
CA TRP A 158 -11.72 23.12 -1.58
C TRP A 158 -10.83 24.22 -2.12
N SER A 159 -10.47 25.17 -1.26
CA SER A 159 -9.66 26.31 -1.66
C SER A 159 -8.37 25.78 -2.29
N ALA A 160 -7.87 26.47 -3.32
CA ALA A 160 -6.60 26.10 -3.94
C ALA A 160 -5.46 25.99 -2.91
N SER A 161 -5.56 26.71 -1.78
CA SER A 161 -4.68 26.55 -0.63
C SER A 161 -4.78 25.18 0.03
N SER A 162 -5.98 24.64 0.26
CA SER A 162 -6.14 23.29 0.83
C SER A 162 -5.56 22.21 -0.08
N ALA A 163 -5.62 22.37 -1.41
CA ALA A 163 -4.99 21.43 -2.33
C ALA A 163 -3.45 21.52 -2.27
N ALA A 164 -2.90 22.74 -2.24
CA ALA A 164 -1.46 22.95 -2.12
C ALA A 164 -0.90 22.42 -0.79
N ASP A 165 -1.62 22.64 0.31
CA ASP A 165 -1.24 22.16 1.63
C ASP A 165 -1.30 20.63 1.71
N TYR A 166 -2.32 20.01 1.10
CA TYR A 166 -2.41 18.56 1.00
C TYR A 166 -1.27 17.96 0.16
N THR A 167 -0.92 18.56 -0.99
CA THR A 167 0.22 18.09 -1.78
C THR A 167 1.53 18.22 -1.03
N ARG A 168 1.75 19.31 -0.29
CA ARG A 168 2.95 19.49 0.54
C ARG A 168 3.02 18.46 1.66
N PHE A 169 1.89 18.14 2.28
CA PHE A 169 1.79 17.08 3.27
C PHE A 169 2.15 15.71 2.68
N LEU A 170 1.59 15.36 1.52
CA LEU A 170 1.92 14.10 0.84
C LEU A 170 3.39 14.04 0.40
N ASP A 171 3.96 15.14 -0.07
CA ASP A 171 5.37 15.21 -0.43
C ASP A 171 6.26 15.02 0.80
N SER A 172 5.91 15.63 1.94
CA SER A 172 6.61 15.44 3.20
C SER A 172 6.58 13.99 3.69
N LEU A 173 5.41 13.34 3.62
CA LEU A 173 5.28 11.93 3.98
C LEU A 173 6.08 11.03 3.03
N ARG A 174 6.11 11.37 1.74
CA ARG A 174 6.91 10.65 0.75
C ARG A 174 8.40 10.77 1.05
N ASP A 175 8.86 11.97 1.41
CA ASP A 175 10.26 12.21 1.77
C ASP A 175 10.66 11.44 3.03
N GLU A 176 9.80 11.43 4.05
CA GLU A 176 9.99 10.65 5.28
C GLU A 176 10.05 9.15 4.97
N LEU A 177 9.10 8.65 4.18
CA LEU A 177 9.05 7.25 3.76
C LEU A 177 10.34 6.83 3.03
N LEU A 178 10.78 7.62 2.04
CA LEU A 178 11.95 7.31 1.24
C LEU A 178 13.27 7.51 2.01
N ALA A 179 13.26 8.27 3.10
CA ALA A 179 14.40 8.41 4.01
C ALA A 179 14.47 7.28 5.06
N GLY A 180 13.42 6.46 5.17
CA GLY A 180 13.33 5.37 6.14
C GLY A 180 14.39 4.28 5.94
N GLU A 181 14.76 3.62 7.04
CA GLU A 181 15.60 2.43 6.98
C GLU A 181 14.86 1.28 6.26
N GLY A 182 15.60 0.40 5.60
CA GLY A 182 15.02 -0.73 4.86
C GLY A 182 14.58 -0.42 3.43
N MET A 183 14.64 0.85 2.99
CA MET A 183 14.22 1.23 1.63
C MET A 183 15.19 0.83 0.50
N GLY A 184 16.41 0.39 0.84
CA GLY A 184 17.40 -0.06 -0.13
C GLY A 184 17.75 1.02 -1.17
N ASP A 185 17.75 0.65 -2.45
CA ASP A 185 17.97 1.53 -3.61
C ASP A 185 16.67 2.14 -4.17
N LEU A 186 15.52 1.82 -3.57
CA LEU A 186 14.21 2.30 -4.03
C LEU A 186 14.12 3.83 -4.10
N PRO A 187 14.66 4.63 -3.15
CA PRO A 187 14.61 6.08 -3.21
C PRO A 187 15.26 6.68 -4.47
N ASP A 188 16.28 6.02 -5.01
CA ASP A 188 17.00 6.44 -6.21
C ASP A 188 16.30 6.02 -7.50
N ARG A 189 15.47 4.98 -7.43
CA ARG A 189 14.79 4.39 -8.59
C ARG A 189 13.33 4.81 -8.71
N VAL A 190 12.65 5.14 -7.62
CA VAL A 190 11.23 5.50 -7.66
C VAL A 190 11.01 6.85 -8.31
N ILE A 191 10.05 6.92 -9.22
CA ILE A 191 9.63 8.19 -9.80
C ILE A 191 8.75 8.87 -8.74
N ARG A 192 9.33 9.78 -7.97
CA ARG A 192 8.67 10.44 -6.82
C ARG A 192 7.23 10.88 -7.09
N LYS A 193 6.97 11.55 -8.21
CA LYS A 193 5.62 12.04 -8.59
C LYS A 193 4.59 10.93 -8.84
N ASP A 194 5.04 9.72 -9.14
CA ASP A 194 4.20 8.56 -9.42
C ASP A 194 3.97 7.71 -8.16
N LEU A 195 4.72 7.96 -7.07
CA LEU A 195 4.51 7.32 -5.78
C LEU A 195 3.30 7.94 -5.08
N ARG A 196 2.21 7.15 -5.01
CA ARG A 196 0.91 7.56 -4.47
C ARG A 196 0.56 6.78 -3.21
N PRO A 197 0.00 7.45 -2.18
CA PRO A 197 -0.56 6.76 -1.04
C PRO A 197 -1.90 6.12 -1.41
N TYR A 198 -2.10 4.87 -0.99
CA TYR A 198 -3.40 4.20 -1.00
C TYR A 198 -4.16 4.40 0.31
N GLY A 199 -3.49 4.96 1.32
CA GLY A 199 -4.05 5.21 2.65
C GLY A 199 -3.69 4.11 3.64
N SER A 200 -4.48 4.01 4.71
CA SER A 200 -4.39 2.90 5.66
C SER A 200 -5.33 1.77 5.21
N LEU A 201 -4.77 0.60 4.92
CA LEU A 201 -5.49 -0.60 4.53
C LEU A 201 -5.22 -1.66 5.61
N TYR A 202 -6.25 -2.09 6.33
CA TYR A 202 -6.17 -3.09 7.40
C TYR A 202 -5.13 -2.76 8.48
N GLY A 203 -5.04 -1.47 8.84
CA GLY A 203 -4.10 -0.95 9.83
C GLY A 203 -2.68 -0.69 9.31
N HIS A 204 -2.42 -0.88 8.02
CA HIS A 204 -1.10 -0.67 7.40
C HIS A 204 -1.12 0.49 6.41
N THR A 205 -0.09 1.35 6.42
CA THR A 205 0.01 2.43 5.43
C THR A 205 0.61 1.89 4.15
N VAL A 206 -0.12 2.01 3.05
CA VAL A 206 0.29 1.45 1.76
C VAL A 206 0.54 2.54 0.72
N TRP A 207 1.65 2.40 -0.01
CA TRP A 207 2.03 3.24 -1.14
C TRP A 207 2.31 2.38 -2.36
N ALA A 208 2.07 2.90 -3.56
CA ALA A 208 2.61 2.29 -4.77
C ALA A 208 2.96 3.34 -5.83
N GLY A 209 3.92 3.00 -6.69
CA GLY A 209 4.40 3.89 -7.74
C GLY A 209 5.33 3.19 -8.72
N SER A 210 5.61 3.86 -9.84
CA SER A 210 6.53 3.38 -10.86
C SER A 210 7.98 3.77 -10.57
N THR A 211 8.91 2.97 -11.08
CA THR A 211 10.34 3.22 -11.04
C THR A 211 10.89 3.63 -12.42
N ILE A 212 12.10 4.20 -12.44
CA ILE A 212 12.79 4.63 -13.66
C ILE A 212 13.13 3.49 -14.60
N ASP A 213 13.19 2.25 -14.09
CA ASP A 213 13.51 1.04 -14.83
C ASP A 213 12.26 0.26 -15.28
N GLY A 214 11.07 0.82 -15.09
CA GLY A 214 9.84 0.24 -15.61
C GLY A 214 9.27 -0.88 -14.73
N GLU A 215 9.48 -0.79 -13.42
CA GLU A 215 8.77 -1.61 -12.43
C GLU A 215 7.66 -0.78 -11.77
N TYR A 216 6.66 -1.48 -11.24
CA TYR A 216 5.76 -0.95 -10.23
C TYR A 216 6.18 -1.52 -8.89
N CYS A 217 6.31 -0.67 -7.88
CA CYS A 217 6.61 -1.09 -6.52
C CYS A 217 5.46 -0.72 -5.61
N MET A 218 5.13 -1.63 -4.70
CA MET A 218 4.27 -1.43 -3.55
C MET A 218 5.14 -1.39 -2.30
N ILE A 219 4.86 -0.45 -1.41
CA ILE A 219 5.53 -0.27 -0.13
C ILE A 219 4.47 -0.36 0.95
N ILE A 220 4.60 -1.30 1.87
CA ILE A 220 3.76 -1.42 3.06
C ILE A 220 4.59 -0.99 4.26
N VAL A 221 4.20 0.11 4.87
CA VAL A 221 4.92 0.68 6.01
C VAL A 221 4.49 -0.06 7.26
N GLU A 222 5.28 -1.06 7.64
CA GLU A 222 5.16 -1.77 8.91
C GLU A 222 6.33 -1.37 9.83
N GLN A 223 6.10 -1.36 11.14
CA GLN A 223 7.18 -1.19 12.10
C GLN A 223 7.78 -2.55 12.45
N PRO A 224 9.12 -2.70 12.46
CA PRO A 224 10.12 -1.64 12.38
C PRO A 224 10.61 -1.32 10.96
N LEU A 225 10.34 -2.17 9.96
CA LEU A 225 10.87 -2.02 8.61
C LEU A 225 9.76 -2.13 7.56
N PRO A 226 9.79 -1.31 6.51
CA PRO A 226 8.83 -1.39 5.44
C PRO A 226 9.04 -2.69 4.63
N GLU A 227 7.94 -3.29 4.18
CA GLU A 227 7.98 -4.36 3.19
C GLU A 227 7.76 -3.80 1.79
N ILE A 228 8.60 -4.24 0.85
CA ILE A 228 8.63 -3.72 -0.52
C ILE A 228 8.49 -4.88 -1.49
N ALA A 229 7.53 -4.79 -2.40
CA ALA A 229 7.40 -5.71 -3.53
C ALA A 229 7.36 -4.93 -4.83
N CYS A 230 8.26 -5.27 -5.75
CA CYS A 230 8.31 -4.71 -7.09
C CYS A 230 7.95 -5.77 -8.14
N ILE A 231 7.31 -5.33 -9.22
CA ILE A 231 6.91 -6.14 -10.36
C ILE A 231 7.25 -5.40 -11.65
N SER A 232 7.92 -6.06 -12.58
CA SER A 232 8.17 -5.46 -13.89
C SER A 232 6.85 -5.26 -14.64
N VAL A 233 6.74 -4.18 -15.42
CA VAL A 233 5.52 -3.91 -16.23
C VAL A 233 5.19 -5.09 -17.14
N ASP A 234 6.21 -5.78 -17.66
CA ASP A 234 6.07 -6.93 -18.55
C ASP A 234 5.52 -8.18 -17.83
N GLU A 235 5.88 -8.39 -16.57
CA GLU A 235 5.40 -9.53 -15.76
C GLU A 235 4.09 -9.24 -15.02
N ALA A 236 3.70 -7.96 -14.94
CA ALA A 236 2.58 -7.51 -14.12
C ALA A 236 1.29 -8.30 -14.33
N TYR A 237 0.98 -8.63 -15.59
CA TYR A 237 -0.23 -9.37 -15.96
C TYR A 237 -0.13 -10.88 -15.72
N ALA A 238 1.09 -11.43 -15.74
CA ALA A 238 1.30 -12.86 -15.67
C ALA A 238 1.53 -13.36 -14.23
N SER A 239 2.07 -12.51 -13.35
CA SER A 239 2.51 -12.93 -12.02
C SER A 239 2.40 -11.79 -11.03
N PRO A 240 1.17 -11.41 -10.60
CA PRO A 240 1.00 -10.35 -9.62
C PRO A 240 1.78 -10.65 -8.35
N ARG A 241 2.31 -9.61 -7.71
CA ARG A 241 3.08 -9.75 -6.47
C ARG A 241 2.14 -9.58 -5.29
N THR A 242 2.10 -10.58 -4.42
CA THR A 242 1.30 -10.56 -3.20
C THR A 242 2.22 -10.63 -1.97
N ILE A 243 2.02 -9.71 -1.04
CA ILE A 243 2.58 -9.76 0.31
C ILE A 243 1.45 -10.15 1.26
N VAL A 244 1.70 -11.01 2.25
CA VAL A 244 0.70 -11.34 3.27
C VAL A 244 1.22 -10.91 4.64
N LEU A 245 0.46 -10.04 5.30
CA LEU A 245 0.78 -9.52 6.63
C LEU A 245 -0.39 -9.79 7.59
N PRO A 246 -0.13 -9.93 8.89
CA PRO A 246 -1.21 -9.91 9.87
C PRO A 246 -1.93 -8.56 9.84
N ALA A 247 -3.25 -8.55 9.98
CA ALA A 247 -4.03 -7.34 10.14
C ALA A 247 -3.50 -6.53 11.33
N GLY A 248 -3.25 -5.24 11.11
CA GLY A 248 -2.82 -4.31 12.13
C GLY A 248 -3.94 -3.97 13.10
N VAL A 249 -3.68 -3.03 14.01
CA VAL A 249 -4.76 -2.46 14.83
C VAL A 249 -5.65 -1.63 13.91
N ALA A 250 -6.83 -2.17 13.63
CA ALA A 250 -7.86 -1.52 12.86
C ALA A 250 -8.30 -0.20 13.50
N ASP A 251 -8.18 0.91 12.78
CA ASP A 251 -8.72 2.20 13.21
C ASP A 251 -10.18 2.39 12.77
N SER A 252 -10.70 1.50 11.92
CA SER A 252 -12.03 1.62 11.33
C SER A 252 -13.00 0.48 11.72
N ALA A 253 -14.29 0.82 11.78
CA ALA A 253 -15.36 -0.13 12.12
C ALA A 253 -15.55 -1.24 11.05
N ALA A 254 -15.12 -1.00 9.80
CA ALA A 254 -15.17 -2.00 8.74
C ALA A 254 -14.12 -3.11 8.93
N GLU A 255 -13.00 -2.76 9.55
CA GLU A 255 -11.92 -3.70 9.89
C GLU A 255 -12.15 -4.41 11.23
N ALA A 256 -13.03 -3.89 12.09
CA ALA A 256 -13.38 -4.50 13.37
C ALA A 256 -14.07 -5.88 13.26
N ALA A 257 -14.50 -6.26 12.05
CA ALA A 257 -15.03 -7.60 11.78
C ALA A 257 -13.93 -8.67 11.66
N LEU A 258 -12.68 -8.27 11.45
CA LEU A 258 -11.55 -9.19 11.37
C LEU A 258 -10.98 -9.46 12.76
N GLU A 259 -10.65 -10.72 13.02
CA GLU A 259 -9.89 -11.07 14.21
C GLU A 259 -8.51 -10.40 14.14
N PRO A 260 -8.04 -9.73 15.21
CA PRO A 260 -6.71 -9.14 15.24
C PRO A 260 -5.64 -10.18 14.87
N GLY A 261 -4.78 -9.83 13.91
CA GLY A 261 -3.77 -10.75 13.38
C GLY A 261 -4.26 -11.72 12.29
N ALA A 262 -5.51 -11.62 11.83
CA ALA A 262 -5.95 -12.33 10.64
C ALA A 262 -5.08 -11.95 9.43
N PRO A 263 -4.66 -12.89 8.57
CA PRO A 263 -3.75 -12.56 7.48
C PRO A 263 -4.49 -11.77 6.39
N ILE A 264 -3.83 -10.73 5.88
CA ILE A 264 -4.30 -9.87 4.81
C ILE A 264 -3.33 -9.98 3.65
N SER A 265 -3.83 -10.29 2.45
CA SER A 265 -3.06 -10.28 1.21
C SER A 265 -3.12 -8.91 0.55
N TYR A 266 -1.96 -8.29 0.34
CA TYR A 266 -1.76 -7.08 -0.43
C TYR A 266 -1.19 -7.45 -1.79
N THR A 267 -1.99 -7.30 -2.84
CA THR A 267 -1.62 -7.70 -4.20
C THR A 267 -1.41 -6.47 -5.07
N LEU A 268 -0.19 -6.34 -5.59
CA LEU A 268 0.17 -5.34 -6.59
C LEU A 268 -0.23 -5.84 -7.98
N LEU A 269 -1.23 -5.17 -8.55
CA LEU A 269 -1.79 -5.45 -9.88
C LEU A 269 -1.08 -4.66 -10.98
N PRO A 270 -1.27 -5.05 -12.27
CA PRO A 270 -0.88 -4.23 -13.40
C PRO A 270 -1.36 -2.79 -13.30
N GLY A 271 -0.49 -1.84 -13.63
CA GLY A 271 -0.79 -0.41 -13.56
C GLY A 271 -0.53 0.22 -12.19
N GLY A 272 0.00 -0.54 -11.23
CA GLY A 272 0.39 -0.04 -9.91
C GLY A 272 -0.76 0.05 -8.91
N THR A 273 -1.90 -0.59 -9.20
CA THR A 273 -3.05 -0.70 -8.29
C THR A 273 -2.76 -1.70 -7.19
N VAL A 274 -3.09 -1.38 -5.94
CA VAL A 274 -2.99 -2.31 -4.82
C VAL A 274 -4.39 -2.76 -4.40
N VAL A 275 -4.57 -4.07 -4.25
CA VAL A 275 -5.76 -4.69 -3.69
C VAL A 275 -5.39 -5.36 -2.36
N ALA A 276 -6.15 -5.07 -1.31
CA ALA A 276 -5.97 -5.71 0.00
C ALA A 276 -7.21 -6.54 0.33
N GLU A 277 -7.03 -7.81 0.64
CA GLU A 277 -8.13 -8.74 0.92
C GLU A 277 -7.82 -9.60 2.17
N PRO A 278 -8.82 -9.95 2.99
CA PRO A 278 -8.66 -10.99 3.98
C PRO A 278 -8.26 -12.30 3.31
N SER A 279 -7.22 -12.92 3.83
CA SER A 279 -6.70 -14.19 3.34
C SER A 279 -7.03 -15.30 4.33
N ASP A 280 -7.27 -16.50 3.82
CA ASP A 280 -7.25 -17.72 4.66
C ASP A 280 -5.85 -18.36 4.68
N ALA A 281 -4.92 -17.83 3.87
CA ALA A 281 -3.63 -18.42 3.60
C ALA A 281 -2.55 -17.89 4.55
N TRP A 282 -2.45 -18.51 5.73
CA TRP A 282 -1.12 -18.79 6.30
C TRP A 282 -0.45 -20.00 5.62
N ASN A 283 -1.20 -20.75 4.82
CA ASN A 283 -0.70 -21.88 4.03
C ASN A 283 0.02 -21.39 2.77
N PHE A 284 1.14 -20.71 2.94
CA PHE A 284 2.14 -20.72 1.87
C PHE A 284 2.70 -22.13 1.77
N PRO A 285 2.75 -22.74 0.57
CA PRO A 285 3.63 -23.88 0.37
C PRO A 285 5.03 -23.36 0.68
N LEU A 286 5.65 -23.87 1.74
CA LEU A 286 7.09 -23.70 1.94
C LEU A 286 7.74 -24.32 0.70
N ASP A 287 8.27 -23.48 -0.19
CA ASP A 287 9.10 -23.95 -1.29
C ASP A 287 10.34 -24.59 -0.65
N ASP A 288 10.39 -25.94 -0.68
CA ASP A 288 11.54 -26.79 -0.32
C ASP A 288 12.72 -26.58 -1.29
#